data_AF-A0A7C6WEF0-F1
#
_entry.id   AF-A0A7C6WEF0-F1
#
_cell.length_a   1.000
_cell.length_b   1.000
_cell.length_c   1.000
_cell.angle_alpha   90.00
_cell.angle_beta   90.00
_cell.angle_gamma   90.00
#
_symmetry.space_group_name_H-M   'P 1'
#
loop_
_entity.id
_entity.type
_entity.pdbx_description
1 polymer ?
#
loop_
_entity_poly.entity_id
_entity_poly.type
_entity_poly.pdbx_seq_one_letter_code
_entity_poly.pdbx_strand_id
1 'polypeptide(L)'
;LDFLEESGTEIPLNEKIELYLYLPEYMKDEEKEERSKIGIINNFKTTLFYINKSLKKIYRQMVTNIIMSLLFLTAAYIARNILELSDLFSTIFIEGIYIGGWVLLWEAFSLFFFDSYEIRQRKKIFLRFLDMEIYFKYIEK
;
A
#
# COMPACT_ATOMS: atom_id res chain seq x y z
N LEU A 1 3.92 -13.75 11.52
CA LEU A 1 4.34 -12.76 10.50
C LEU A 1 4.20 -11.37 11.07
N ASP A 2 3.04 -11.07 11.66
CA ASP A 2 2.74 -9.79 12.29
C ASP A 2 3.86 -9.31 13.25
N PHE A 3 4.38 -10.20 14.11
CA PHE A 3 5.52 -9.88 14.97
C PHE A 3 6.78 -9.41 14.22
N LEU A 4 7.16 -10.10 13.13
CA LEU A 4 8.34 -9.72 12.35
C LEU A 4 8.10 -8.40 11.62
N GLU A 5 6.89 -8.21 11.10
CA GLU A 5 6.50 -6.99 10.40
C GLU A 5 6.51 -5.78 11.33
N GLU A 6 5.91 -5.90 12.52
CA GLU A 6 5.94 -4.89 13.58
C GLU A 6 7.37 -4.58 14.01
N SER A 7 8.18 -5.59 14.31
CA SER A 7 9.60 -5.42 14.62
C SER A 7 10.37 -4.71 13.49
N GLY A 8 10.05 -5.03 12.24
CA GLY A 8 10.65 -4.39 11.07
C GLY A 8 10.27 -2.92 10.89
N THR A 9 9.11 -2.50 11.41
CA THR A 9 8.70 -1.08 11.43
C THR A 9 9.45 -0.25 12.46
N GLU A 10 9.83 -0.85 13.59
CA GLU A 10 10.59 -0.18 14.66
C GLU A 10 12.06 0.05 14.29
N ILE A 11 12.61 -0.79 13.40
CA ILE A 11 13.99 -0.66 12.94
C ILE A 11 14.08 0.35 11.78
N PRO A 12 14.93 1.39 11.89
CA PRO A 12 15.14 2.37 10.81
C PRO A 12 15.42 1.71 9.46
N LEU A 13 14.84 2.26 8.39
CA LEU A 13 14.89 1.67 7.04
C LEU A 13 16.29 1.60 6.41
N ASN A 14 17.23 2.38 6.93
CA ASN A 14 18.63 2.42 6.50
C ASN A 14 19.49 1.31 7.12
N GLU A 15 18.99 0.61 8.14
CA GLU A 15 19.72 -0.46 8.81
C GLU A 15 19.49 -1.82 8.14
N LYS A 16 20.47 -2.71 8.26
CA LYS A 16 20.31 -4.11 7.85
C LYS A 16 19.51 -4.88 8.90
N ILE A 17 18.81 -5.93 8.46
CA ILE A 17 18.08 -6.83 9.34
C ILE A 17 18.73 -8.20 9.23
N GLU A 18 18.84 -8.87 10.38
CA GLU A 18 19.28 -10.26 10.50
C GLU A 18 18.22 -11.02 11.31
N LEU A 19 17.91 -12.25 10.91
CA LEU A 19 16.97 -13.11 11.62
C LEU A 19 17.73 -14.26 12.27
N TYR A 20 17.69 -14.30 13.61
CA TYR A 20 18.25 -15.38 14.39
C TYR A 20 17.16 -16.35 14.83
N LEU A 21 17.26 -17.60 14.40
CA LEU A 21 16.40 -18.70 14.78
C LEU A 21 17.14 -19.60 15.78
N TYR A 22 16.65 -19.62 17.02
CA TYR A 22 17.24 -20.42 18.09
C TYR A 22 16.57 -21.78 18.17
N LEU A 23 17.37 -22.85 18.08
CA LEU A 23 16.90 -24.23 18.09
C LEU A 23 17.71 -25.06 19.11
N PRO A 24 17.15 -26.13 19.70
CA PRO A 24 17.95 -27.09 20.44
C PRO A 24 18.94 -27.83 19.53
N GLU A 25 20.12 -28.19 20.05
CA GLU A 25 21.14 -28.90 19.26
C GLU A 25 20.65 -30.21 18.63
N TYR A 26 19.78 -30.95 19.31
CA TYR A 26 19.23 -32.21 18.78
C TYR A 26 18.32 -32.02 17.55
N MET A 27 17.90 -30.78 17.26
CA MET A 27 17.11 -30.45 16.07
C MET A 27 17.95 -29.99 14.88
N LYS A 28 19.29 -29.97 15.01
CA LYS A 28 20.20 -29.57 13.94
C LYS A 28 20.02 -30.43 12.70
N ASP A 29 19.66 -29.79 11.59
CA ASP A 29 19.41 -30.45 10.31
C ASP A 29 19.55 -29.42 9.17
N GLU A 30 20.69 -29.47 8.48
CA GLU A 30 21.04 -28.50 7.43
C GLU A 30 20.04 -28.50 6.26
N GLU A 31 19.47 -29.67 5.91
CA GLU A 31 18.49 -29.75 4.82
C GLU A 31 17.18 -29.06 5.24
N LYS A 32 16.70 -29.31 6.46
CA LYS A 32 15.51 -28.64 6.99
C LYS A 32 15.73 -27.14 7.18
N GLU A 33 16.94 -26.71 7.51
CA GLU A 33 17.29 -25.30 7.63
C GLU A 33 17.24 -24.58 6.29
N GLU A 34 17.86 -25.13 5.24
CA GLU A 34 17.80 -24.55 3.89
C GLU A 34 16.37 -24.52 3.36
N ARG A 35 15.60 -25.59 3.57
CA ARG A 35 14.17 -25.60 3.22
C ARG A 35 13.37 -24.56 3.99
N SER A 36 13.68 -24.36 5.27
CA SER A 36 13.05 -23.31 6.09
C SER A 36 13.38 -21.92 5.59
N LYS A 37 14.65 -21.63 5.25
CA LYS A 37 15.07 -20.34 4.66
C LYS A 37 14.31 -20.05 3.38
N ILE A 38 14.25 -21.04 2.46
CA ILE A 38 13.50 -20.91 1.21
C ILE A 38 12.01 -20.64 1.49
N GLY A 39 11.42 -21.36 2.44
CA GLY A 39 10.03 -21.16 2.86
C GLY A 39 9.75 -19.75 3.38
N ILE A 40 10.61 -19.23 4.25
CA ILE A 40 10.52 -17.88 4.82
C ILE A 40 10.61 -16.82 3.71
N ILE A 41 11.63 -16.90 2.85
CA ILE A 41 11.83 -15.95 1.75
C ILE A 41 10.66 -16.00 0.75
N ASN A 42 10.16 -17.20 0.42
CA ASN A 42 9.01 -17.34 -0.46
C ASN A 42 7.76 -16.71 0.14
N ASN A 43 7.54 -16.86 1.45
CA ASN A 43 6.43 -16.20 2.13
C ASN A 43 6.54 -14.66 2.05
N PHE A 44 7.73 -14.09 2.26
CA PHE A 44 7.94 -12.65 2.08
C PHE A 44 7.71 -12.20 0.65
N LYS A 45 8.14 -12.98 -0.37
CA LYS A 45 7.84 -12.69 -1.78
C LYS A 45 6.34 -12.67 -2.06
N THR A 46 5.59 -13.65 -1.52
CA THR A 46 4.13 -13.69 -1.65
C THR A 46 3.49 -12.47 -1.00
N THR A 47 3.94 -12.06 0.18
CA THR A 47 3.42 -10.87 0.85
C THR A 47 3.73 -9.59 0.06
N LEU A 48 4.94 -9.45 -0.45
CA LEU A 48 5.34 -8.35 -1.33
C LEU A 48 4.50 -8.30 -2.62
N PHE A 49 4.13 -9.44 -3.19
CA PHE A 49 3.22 -9.49 -4.33
C PHE A 49 1.85 -8.88 -3.98
N TYR A 50 1.27 -9.22 -2.83
CA TYR A 50 0.00 -8.65 -2.38
C TYR A 50 0.10 -7.14 -2.10
N ILE A 51 1.20 -6.68 -1.49
CA ILE A 51 1.49 -5.25 -1.28
C ILE A 51 1.57 -4.50 -2.62
N ASN A 52 2.24 -5.06 -3.62
CA ASN A 52 2.29 -4.43 -4.95
C ASN A 52 0.91 -4.42 -5.63
N LYS A 53 0.10 -5.46 -5.42
CA LYS A 53 -1.28 -5.52 -5.93
C LYS A 53 -2.18 -4.48 -5.27
N SER A 54 -2.04 -4.24 -3.96
CA SER A 54 -2.81 -3.21 -3.25
C SER A 54 -2.40 -1.81 -3.70
N LEU A 55 -1.11 -1.52 -3.87
CA LEU A 55 -0.66 -0.24 -4.45
C LEU A 55 -1.25 0.01 -5.83
N LYS A 56 -1.24 -0.99 -6.72
CA LYS A 56 -1.87 -0.87 -8.04
C LYS A 56 -3.36 -0.59 -7.95
N LYS A 57 -4.07 -1.18 -6.97
CA LYS A 57 -5.49 -0.92 -6.74
C LYS A 57 -5.73 0.53 -6.32
N ILE A 58 -4.96 1.04 -5.35
CA ILE A 58 -5.04 2.43 -4.88
C ILE A 58 -4.77 3.40 -6.02
N TYR A 59 -3.70 3.18 -6.81
CA TYR A 59 -3.42 4.04 -7.96
C TYR A 59 -4.52 4.03 -8.99
N ARG A 60 -5.13 2.88 -9.27
CA ARG A 60 -6.28 2.82 -10.17
C ARG A 60 -7.47 3.62 -9.62
N GLN A 61 -7.80 3.47 -8.34
CA GLN A 61 -8.89 4.23 -7.70
C GLN A 61 -8.63 5.73 -7.75
N MET A 62 -7.41 6.15 -7.43
CA MET A 62 -6.97 7.54 -7.51
C MET A 62 -7.10 8.10 -8.93
N VAL A 63 -6.62 7.38 -9.95
CA VAL A 63 -6.75 7.80 -11.35
C VAL A 63 -8.21 7.89 -11.78
N THR A 64 -9.04 6.90 -11.42
CA THR A 64 -10.49 6.93 -11.71
C THR A 64 -11.15 8.15 -11.07
N ASN A 65 -10.85 8.45 -9.80
CA ASN A 65 -11.38 9.61 -9.10
C ASN A 65 -10.92 10.93 -9.73
N ILE A 66 -9.65 11.04 -10.12
CA ILE A 66 -9.12 12.21 -10.83
C ILE A 66 -9.85 12.40 -12.16
N ILE A 67 -9.97 11.35 -12.98
CA ILE A 67 -10.65 11.44 -14.28
C ILE A 67 -12.10 11.87 -14.09
N MET A 68 -12.83 11.23 -13.17
CA MET A 68 -14.23 11.56 -12.88
C MET A 68 -14.37 12.99 -12.35
N SER A 69 -13.48 13.42 -11.45
CA SER A 69 -13.48 14.80 -10.92
C SER A 69 -13.29 15.82 -12.04
N LEU A 70 -12.35 15.56 -12.96
CA LEU A 70 -12.09 16.45 -14.08
C LEU A 70 -13.30 16.51 -15.02
N LEU A 71 -13.93 15.37 -15.32
CA LEU A 71 -15.16 15.33 -16.12
C LEU A 71 -16.28 16.13 -15.47
N PHE A 72 -16.50 15.99 -14.16
CA PHE A 72 -17.56 16.70 -13.46
C PHE A 72 -17.28 18.20 -13.36
N LEU A 73 -16.07 18.59 -13.00
CA LEU A 73 -15.69 20.01 -12.89
C LEU A 73 -15.74 20.71 -14.25
N THR A 74 -15.25 20.06 -15.31
CA THR A 74 -15.32 20.61 -16.68
C THR A 74 -16.76 20.68 -17.17
N ALA A 75 -17.57 19.65 -16.96
CA ALA A 75 -19.00 19.66 -17.32
C ALA A 75 -19.75 20.76 -16.58
N ALA A 76 -19.52 20.93 -15.27
CA ALA A 76 -20.14 22.00 -14.48
C ALA A 76 -19.72 23.38 -15.00
N TYR A 77 -18.44 23.58 -15.32
CA TYR A 77 -17.95 24.86 -15.84
C TYR A 77 -18.54 25.21 -17.20
N ILE A 78 -18.57 24.25 -18.13
CA ILE A 78 -19.16 24.42 -19.46
C ILE A 78 -20.66 24.69 -19.34
N ALA A 79 -21.37 23.94 -18.49
CA ALA A 79 -22.80 24.10 -18.28
C ALA A 79 -23.14 25.50 -17.73
N ARG A 80 -22.35 26.05 -16.79
CA ARG A 80 -22.54 27.42 -16.29
C ARG A 80 -22.38 28.50 -17.37
N ASN A 81 -21.49 28.27 -18.35
CA ASN A 81 -21.15 29.28 -19.35
C ASN A 81 -22.04 29.20 -20.60
N ILE A 82 -22.59 28.02 -20.91
CA ILE A 82 -23.44 27.82 -22.10
C ILE A 82 -24.92 27.94 -21.76
N LEU A 83 -25.35 27.45 -20.59
CA LEU A 83 -26.73 27.54 -20.17
C LEU A 83 -26.91 28.88 -19.48
N GLU A 84 -27.70 29.78 -20.07
CA GLU A 84 -28.25 30.91 -19.34
C GLU A 84 -29.12 30.34 -18.21
N LEU A 85 -28.55 30.26 -17.01
CA LEU A 85 -29.15 29.67 -15.82
C LEU A 85 -30.34 30.51 -15.35
N SER A 86 -31.46 30.34 -16.03
CA SER A 86 -32.72 31.04 -15.74
C SER A 86 -33.63 30.23 -14.81
N ASP A 87 -33.38 28.92 -14.67
CA ASP A 87 -34.16 28.02 -13.82
C ASP A 87 -33.40 27.60 -12.55
N LEU A 88 -34.11 27.53 -11.42
CA LEU A 88 -33.56 27.17 -10.10
C LEU A 88 -33.06 25.72 -10.08
N PHE A 89 -33.77 24.82 -10.76
CA PHE A 89 -33.42 23.39 -10.78
C PHE A 89 -32.10 23.12 -11.50
N SER A 90 -31.85 23.78 -12.63
CA SER A 90 -30.59 23.63 -13.38
C SER A 90 -29.40 24.17 -12.61
N THR A 91 -29.61 25.29 -11.89
CA THR A 91 -28.60 25.88 -10.99
C THR A 91 -28.20 24.91 -9.88
N ILE A 92 -29.17 24.36 -9.14
CA ILE A 92 -28.91 23.39 -8.06
C ILE A 92 -28.21 22.14 -8.59
N PHE A 93 -28.64 21.63 -9.75
CA PHE A 93 -28.04 20.44 -10.35
C PHE A 93 -26.56 20.64 -10.71
N ILE A 94 -26.23 21.78 -11.33
CA ILE A 94 -24.85 22.13 -11.71
C ILE A 94 -23.96 22.34 -10.49
N GLU A 95 -24.48 22.96 -9.42
CA GLU A 95 -23.76 23.03 -8.15
C GLU A 95 -23.51 21.64 -7.55
N GLY A 96 -24.48 20.73 -7.65
CA GLY A 96 -24.31 19.33 -7.26
C GLY A 96 -23.18 18.63 -8.03
N ILE A 97 -23.10 18.82 -9.35
CA ILE A 97 -22.00 18.29 -10.17
C ILE A 97 -20.65 18.87 -9.73
N TYR A 98 -20.60 20.18 -9.46
CA TYR A 98 -19.36 20.84 -9.04
C TYR A 98 -18.88 20.32 -7.68
N ILE A 99 -19.77 20.23 -6.69
CA ILE A 99 -19.47 19.67 -5.38
C ILE A 99 -19.04 18.21 -5.51
N GLY A 100 -19.74 17.41 -6.33
CA GLY A 100 -19.37 16.02 -6.60
C GLY A 100 -17.98 15.88 -7.22
N GLY A 101 -17.65 16.74 -8.19
CA GLY A 101 -16.32 16.80 -8.79
C GLY A 101 -15.24 17.14 -7.77
N TRP A 102 -15.49 18.12 -6.91
CA TRP A 102 -14.57 18.48 -5.82
C TRP A 102 -14.38 17.35 -4.79
N VAL A 103 -15.46 16.66 -4.39
CA VAL A 103 -15.40 15.52 -3.46
C VAL A 103 -14.58 14.36 -4.03
N LEU A 104 -14.75 14.06 -5.32
CA LEU A 104 -13.95 13.04 -6.01
C LEU A 104 -12.47 13.41 -6.08
N LEU A 105 -12.17 14.69 -6.30
CA LEU A 105 -10.80 15.19 -6.29
C LEU A 105 -10.18 15.05 -4.90
N TRP A 106 -10.90 15.45 -3.86
CA TRP A 106 -10.47 15.27 -2.47
C TRP A 106 -10.21 13.81 -2.11
N GLU A 107 -11.07 12.88 -2.56
CA GLU A 107 -10.86 11.45 -2.36
C GLU A 107 -9.55 10.97 -3.00
N ALA A 108 -9.23 11.43 -4.21
CA ALA A 108 -7.95 11.09 -4.84
C ALA A 108 -6.74 11.60 -4.04
N PHE A 109 -6.84 12.81 -3.47
CA PHE A 109 -5.82 13.35 -2.57
C PHE A 109 -5.70 12.51 -1.29
N SER A 110 -6.82 12.14 -0.67
CA SER A 110 -6.85 11.28 0.52
C SER A 110 -6.14 9.94 0.27
N LEU A 111 -6.52 9.25 -0.81
CA LEU A 111 -5.89 7.98 -1.23
C LEU A 111 -4.38 8.13 -1.47
N PHE A 112 -3.95 9.29 -2.00
CA PHE A 112 -2.54 9.54 -2.25
C PHE A 112 -1.74 9.75 -0.97
N PHE A 113 -2.24 10.56 -0.05
CA PHE A 113 -1.47 10.93 1.15
C PHE A 113 -1.54 9.86 2.24
N PHE A 114 -2.71 9.29 2.50
CA PHE A 114 -2.89 8.37 3.62
C PHE A 114 -2.62 6.93 3.19
N ASP A 115 -3.47 6.37 2.32
CA ASP A 115 -3.41 4.95 1.98
C ASP A 115 -2.12 4.58 1.24
N SER A 116 -1.65 5.41 0.31
CA SER A 116 -0.46 5.09 -0.47
C SER A 116 0.82 5.16 0.37
N TYR A 117 0.89 6.03 1.37
CA TYR A 117 2.06 6.20 2.21
C TYR A 117 2.32 4.94 3.05
N GLU A 118 1.30 4.48 3.79
CA GLU A 118 1.41 3.31 4.68
C GLU A 118 1.85 2.06 3.90
N ILE A 119 1.19 1.79 2.77
CA ILE A 119 1.51 0.61 1.95
C ILE A 119 2.90 0.73 1.31
N ARG A 120 3.36 1.94 0.97
CA ARG A 120 4.74 2.16 0.49
C ARG A 120 5.77 1.89 1.57
N GLN A 121 5.51 2.27 2.82
CA GLN A 121 6.43 1.97 3.93
C GLN A 121 6.48 0.47 4.19
N ARG A 122 5.32 -0.18 4.26
CA ARG A 122 5.22 -1.63 4.36
C ARG A 122 6.00 -2.34 3.24
N LYS A 123 5.89 -1.86 2.00
CA LYS A 123 6.67 -2.37 0.86
C LYS A 123 8.18 -2.32 1.10
N LYS A 124 8.71 -1.20 1.64
CA LYS A 124 10.15 -1.06 1.90
C LYS A 124 10.63 -2.06 2.94
N ILE A 125 9.84 -2.32 3.98
CA ILE A 125 10.16 -3.31 5.02
C ILE A 125 10.25 -4.71 4.41
N PHE A 126 9.26 -5.13 3.61
CA PHE A 126 9.29 -6.44 2.97
C PHE A 126 10.41 -6.58 1.93
N LEU A 127 10.82 -5.50 1.27
CA LEU A 127 12.01 -5.52 0.43
C LEU A 127 13.27 -5.79 1.26
N ARG A 128 13.42 -5.15 2.44
CA ARG A 128 14.54 -5.44 3.36
C ARG A 128 14.53 -6.89 3.84
N PHE A 129 13.37 -7.46 4.14
CA PHE A 129 13.27 -8.87 4.53
C PHE A 129 13.68 -9.86 3.44
N LEU A 130 13.64 -9.48 2.16
CA LEU A 130 14.15 -10.32 1.08
C LEU A 130 15.67 -10.35 1.01
N ASP A 131 16.33 -9.28 1.46
CA ASP A 131 17.78 -9.13 1.47
C ASP A 131 18.41 -9.47 2.84
N MET A 132 17.58 -9.94 3.79
CA MET A 132 17.97 -10.27 5.15
C MET A 132 18.73 -11.60 5.22
N GLU A 133 19.73 -11.66 6.10
CA GLU A 133 20.45 -12.89 6.41
C GLU A 133 19.73 -13.67 7.51
N ILE A 134 19.61 -15.00 7.34
CA ILE A 134 18.93 -15.90 8.27
C ILE A 134 19.95 -16.85 8.90
N TYR A 135 20.08 -16.75 10.22
CA TYR A 135 21.02 -17.50 11.03
C TYR A 135 20.30 -18.51 11.92
N PHE A 136 20.79 -19.74 11.94
CA PHE A 136 20.37 -20.75 12.91
C PHE A 136 21.41 -20.81 14.03
N LYS A 137 20.96 -20.65 15.27
CA LYS A 137 21.78 -20.73 16.47
C LYS A 137 21.28 -21.87 17.34
N TYR A 138 22.17 -22.72 17.80
CA TYR A 138 21.79 -23.81 18.69
C TYR A 138 22.06 -23.45 20.14
N ILE A 139 21.14 -23.82 21.02
CA ILE A 139 21.26 -23.65 22.46
C ILE A 139 21.27 -25.04 23.09
N GLU A 140 22.28 -25.31 23.91
CA GLU A 140 22.28 -26.48 24.81
C GLU A 140 21.21 -26.26 25.87
N LYS A 141 20.37 -27.28 26.08
CA LYS A 141 19.27 -27.22 27.03
C LYS A 141 19.77 -27.41 28.46
#